data_AF-A0A7S4CXI2-F1
#
_entry.id   AF-A0A7S4CXI2-F1
#
_cell.length_a   1.000
_cell.length_b   1.000
_cell.length_c   1.000
_cell.angle_alpha   90.00
_cell.angle_beta   90.00
_cell.angle_gamma   90.00
#
_symmetry.space_group_name_H-M   'P 1'
#
loop_
_entity.id
_entity.type
_entity.pdbx_description
1 polymer ?
#
loop_
_entity_poly.entity_id
_entity_poly.type
_entity_poly.pdbx_seq_one_letter_code
_entity_poly.pdbx_strand_id
1 'polypeptide(L)'
;MRFILGKAQEARCRSVIWAGDFNIDWNGSSADWPEMEVMQHSGVTDVMQPKPGGLPLYTEDSEANLLRQARRHKQVRFDTAFCSPGIECVSARLIWTEPFQFADGSGLWHPSDHAGIEIR
;
A
#
# COMPACT_ATOMS: atom_id res chain seq x y z
N MET A 1 -11.71 -1.07 8.98
CA MET A 1 -12.14 -0.59 7.64
C MET A 1 -13.55 -0.01 7.57
N ARG A 2 -14.58 -0.60 8.20
CA ARG A 2 -15.97 -0.09 8.14
C ARG A 2 -16.14 1.38 8.53
N PHE A 3 -15.41 1.84 9.54
CA PHE A 3 -15.43 3.25 9.97
C PHE A 3 -15.04 4.22 8.84
N ILE A 4 -13.98 3.90 8.11
CA ILE A 4 -13.44 4.74 7.02
C ILE A 4 -14.47 4.87 5.88
N LEU A 5 -15.09 3.76 5.50
CA LEU A 5 -16.17 3.74 4.50
C LEU A 5 -17.41 4.51 4.98
N GLY A 6 -17.77 4.36 6.27
CA GLY A 6 -18.88 5.10 6.88
C GLY A 6 -18.68 6.61 6.82
N LYS A 7 -17.47 7.11 7.05
CA LYS A 7 -17.16 8.55 6.97
C LYS A 7 -17.33 9.13 5.57
N ALA A 8 -16.94 8.38 4.53
CA ALA A 8 -17.18 8.78 3.15
C ALA A 8 -18.68 8.89 2.82
N GLN A 9 -19.48 7.94 3.32
CA GLN A 9 -20.94 7.95 3.16
C GLN A 9 -21.61 9.11 3.91
N GLU A 10 -21.20 9.36 5.17
CA GLU A 10 -21.67 10.48 5.98
C GLU A 10 -21.40 11.83 5.28
N ALA A 11 -20.21 11.99 4.69
CA ALA A 11 -19.84 13.18 3.94
C ALA A 11 -20.53 13.29 2.56
N ARG A 12 -21.31 12.28 2.15
CA ARG A 12 -21.97 12.17 0.84
C ARG A 12 -21.01 12.35 -0.34
N CYS A 13 -19.77 11.89 -0.16
CA CYS A 13 -18.77 11.95 -1.22
C CYS A 13 -19.15 10.96 -2.33
N ARG A 14 -19.23 11.44 -3.57
CA ARG A 14 -19.51 10.60 -4.74
C ARG A 14 -18.25 9.94 -5.32
N SER A 15 -17.09 10.51 -5.00
CA SER A 15 -15.79 10.08 -5.50
C SER A 15 -14.80 10.16 -4.35
N VAL A 16 -14.29 9.02 -3.90
CA VAL A 16 -13.36 8.92 -2.78
C VAL A 16 -12.19 8.02 -3.15
N ILE A 17 -11.00 8.47 -2.77
CA ILE A 17 -9.80 7.65 -2.73
C ILE A 17 -9.43 7.49 -1.25
N TRP A 18 -9.32 6.25 -0.79
CA TRP A 18 -8.82 5.94 0.55
C TRP A 18 -7.39 5.45 0.42
N ALA A 19 -6.41 6.22 0.91
CA ALA A 19 -5.00 5.91 0.77
C ALA A 19 -4.30 5.97 2.13
N GLY A 20 -3.31 5.10 2.33
CA GLY A 20 -2.42 5.13 3.48
C GLY A 20 -1.92 3.75 3.88
N ASP A 21 -1.26 3.72 5.04
CA ASP A 21 -0.90 2.50 5.76
C ASP A 21 -2.13 1.95 6.50
N PHE A 22 -2.62 0.80 6.07
CA PHE A 22 -3.75 0.12 6.70
C PHE A 22 -3.32 -0.91 7.74
N ASN A 23 -2.02 -1.18 7.87
CA ASN A 23 -1.44 -2.26 8.69
C ASN A 23 -2.11 -3.62 8.44
N ILE A 24 -2.49 -3.88 7.20
CA ILE A 24 -3.06 -5.14 6.70
C ILE A 24 -2.16 -5.63 5.57
N ASP A 25 -1.73 -6.90 5.57
CA ASP A 25 -1.00 -7.44 4.42
C ASP A 25 -1.94 -7.70 3.25
N TRP A 26 -1.97 -6.78 2.30
CA TRP A 26 -2.81 -6.88 1.12
C TRP A 26 -2.35 -7.94 0.11
N ASN A 27 -1.17 -8.55 0.28
CA ASN A 27 -0.78 -9.76 -0.46
C ASN A 27 -1.17 -11.06 0.25
N GLY A 28 -1.61 -10.97 1.50
CA GLY A 28 -1.97 -12.10 2.34
C GLY A 28 -3.36 -12.66 2.05
N SER A 29 -3.90 -13.39 3.03
CA SER A 29 -5.23 -13.99 2.95
C SER A 29 -6.21 -13.30 3.89
N SER A 30 -7.50 -13.33 3.58
CA SER A 30 -8.54 -12.87 4.49
C SER A 30 -8.68 -13.74 5.75
N ALA A 31 -8.13 -14.96 5.75
CA ALA A 31 -8.08 -15.80 6.94
C ALA A 31 -7.11 -15.23 7.99
N ASP A 32 -6.00 -14.64 7.54
CA ASP A 32 -5.01 -13.99 8.40
C ASP A 32 -5.40 -12.52 8.67
N TRP A 33 -6.09 -11.89 7.72
CA TRP A 33 -6.48 -10.48 7.74
C TRP A 33 -7.96 -10.29 7.40
N PRO A 34 -8.88 -10.60 8.32
CA PRO A 34 -10.32 -10.56 8.06
C PRO A 34 -10.83 -9.16 7.69
N GLU A 35 -10.10 -8.10 8.03
CA GLU A 35 -10.41 -6.73 7.61
C GLU A 35 -10.37 -6.53 6.09
N MET A 36 -9.63 -7.37 5.35
CA MET A 36 -9.59 -7.34 3.88
C MET A 36 -10.98 -7.55 3.28
N GLU A 37 -11.80 -8.42 3.89
CA GLU A 37 -13.15 -8.75 3.40
C GLU A 37 -14.05 -7.51 3.34
N VAL A 38 -13.86 -6.57 4.25
CA VAL A 38 -14.65 -5.33 4.28
C VAL A 38 -14.38 -4.50 3.03
N MET A 39 -13.13 -4.40 2.60
CA MET A 39 -12.77 -3.65 1.40
C MET A 39 -13.19 -4.43 0.16
N GLN A 40 -12.91 -5.74 0.10
CA GLN A 40 -13.28 -6.59 -1.03
C GLN A 40 -14.79 -6.61 -1.33
N HIS A 41 -15.64 -6.63 -0.29
CA HIS A 41 -17.10 -6.60 -0.46
C HIS A 41 -17.69 -5.20 -0.64
N SER A 42 -16.89 -4.14 -0.50
CA SER A 42 -17.37 -2.76 -0.64
C SER A 42 -17.40 -2.24 -2.07
N GLY A 43 -16.94 -3.04 -3.04
CA GLY A 43 -16.88 -2.69 -4.46
C GLY A 43 -15.82 -1.64 -4.80
N VAL A 44 -14.94 -1.32 -3.86
CA VAL A 44 -13.77 -0.46 -4.11
C VAL A 44 -12.70 -1.24 -4.86
N THR A 45 -11.90 -0.54 -5.65
CA THR A 45 -10.80 -1.15 -6.42
C THR A 45 -9.47 -0.77 -5.79
N ASP A 46 -8.63 -1.78 -5.51
CA ASP A 46 -7.25 -1.61 -5.04
C ASP A 46 -6.34 -1.17 -6.21
N VAL A 47 -5.71 0.01 -6.10
CA VAL A 47 -4.85 0.55 -7.16
C VAL A 47 -3.57 -0.25 -7.35
N MET A 48 -3.16 -1.01 -6.34
CA MET A 48 -1.93 -1.80 -6.34
C MET A 48 -2.18 -3.29 -6.60
N GLN A 49 -3.43 -3.70 -6.89
CA GLN A 49 -3.76 -5.10 -7.14
C GLN A 49 -2.90 -5.66 -8.29
N PRO A 50 -2.10 -6.72 -8.07
CA PRO A 50 -1.30 -7.31 -9.13
C PRO A 50 -2.19 -7.80 -10.28
N LYS A 51 -1.77 -7.53 -11.52
CA LYS A 51 -2.40 -8.11 -12.72
C LYS A 51 -2.25 -9.64 -12.69
N PRO A 52 -3.12 -10.40 -13.38
CA PRO A 52 -2.96 -11.84 -13.50
C PRO A 52 -1.54 -12.22 -13.99
N GLY A 53 -0.83 -13.04 -13.21
CA GLY A 53 0.56 -13.41 -13.48
C GLY A 53 1.63 -12.38 -13.08
N GLY A 54 1.24 -11.26 -12.48
CA GLY A 54 2.14 -10.27 -11.91
C GLY A 54 2.75 -10.73 -10.59
N LEU A 55 3.92 -10.19 -10.26
CA LEU A 55 4.56 -10.39 -8.96
C LEU A 55 3.81 -9.61 -7.86
N PRO A 56 3.82 -10.09 -6.61
CA PRO A 56 3.38 -9.30 -5.47
C PRO A 56 4.20 -8.01 -5.35
N LEU A 57 3.58 -6.96 -4.83
CA LEU A 57 4.23 -5.68 -4.55
C LEU A 57 4.39 -5.54 -3.04
N TYR A 58 5.55 -5.14 -2.55
CA TYR A 58 5.81 -4.98 -1.12
C TYR A 58 6.09 -3.52 -0.81
N THR A 59 5.35 -2.96 0.15
CA THR A 59 5.59 -1.59 0.61
C THR A 59 6.54 -1.58 1.79
N GLU A 60 6.62 -2.66 2.56
CA GLU A 60 7.71 -2.92 3.49
C GLU A 60 8.47 -4.17 3.03
N ASP A 61 9.74 -3.99 2.68
CA ASP A 61 10.61 -5.07 2.18
C ASP A 61 11.98 -4.99 2.86
N SER A 62 12.26 -5.95 3.73
CA SER A 62 13.54 -6.04 4.46
C SER A 62 14.73 -6.46 3.59
N GLU A 63 14.52 -7.00 2.38
CA GLU A 63 15.59 -7.34 1.44
C GLU A 63 16.05 -6.10 0.67
N ALA A 64 15.10 -5.24 0.28
CA ALA A 64 15.38 -4.03 -0.49
C ALA A 64 15.69 -2.81 0.40
N ASN A 65 15.01 -2.66 1.55
CA ASN A 65 15.11 -1.47 2.38
C ASN A 65 16.18 -1.60 3.47
N LEU A 66 17.24 -0.80 3.36
CA LEU A 66 18.36 -0.82 4.31
C LEU A 66 17.98 -0.44 5.75
N LEU A 67 16.92 0.35 5.96
CA LEU A 67 16.44 0.71 7.30
C LEU A 67 15.78 -0.47 8.02
N ARG A 68 15.24 -1.43 7.26
CA ARG A 68 14.53 -2.61 7.75
C ARG A 68 15.31 -3.89 7.54
N GLN A 69 16.64 -3.84 7.42
CA GLN A 69 17.51 -5.01 7.53
C GLN A 69 17.36 -5.63 8.93
N ALA A 70 16.29 -6.41 9.10
CA ALA A 70 15.94 -7.11 10.30
C ALA A 70 16.60 -8.48 10.28
N ARG A 71 16.74 -9.09 11.46
CA ARG A 71 17.21 -10.49 11.59
C ARG A 71 16.28 -11.52 10.93
N ARG A 72 15.09 -11.11 10.49
CA ARG A 72 14.08 -11.96 9.87
C ARG A 72 13.57 -11.29 8.61
N HIS A 73 13.43 -12.10 7.56
CA HIS A 73 12.88 -11.68 6.28
C HIS A 73 11.40 -11.27 6.45
N LYS A 74 11.07 -10.06 6.00
CA LYS A 74 9.73 -9.46 6.03
C LYS A 74 9.46 -8.77 4.70
N GLN A 75 8.43 -9.22 4.00
CA GLN A 75 7.94 -8.68 2.74
C GLN A 75 6.42 -8.58 2.82
N VAL A 76 5.91 -7.36 2.98
CA VAL A 76 4.50 -7.11 3.29
C VAL A 76 3.98 -5.90 2.50
N ARG A 77 2.71 -5.94 2.10
CA ARG A 77 2.02 -4.80 1.48
C ARG A 77 1.05 -4.18 2.47
N PHE A 78 1.53 -3.27 3.32
CA PHE A 78 0.68 -2.59 4.29
C PHE A 78 -0.03 -1.36 3.73
N ASP A 79 0.62 -0.70 2.78
CA ASP A 79 0.16 0.53 2.17
C ASP A 79 -0.57 0.20 0.87
N THR A 80 -1.69 0.88 0.67
CA THR A 80 -2.34 0.90 -0.65
C THR A 80 -3.24 2.13 -0.79
N ALA A 81 -3.89 2.25 -1.93
CA ALA A 81 -5.05 3.10 -2.09
C ALA A 81 -6.22 2.35 -2.75
N PHE A 82 -7.43 2.76 -2.40
CA PHE A 82 -8.66 2.23 -2.94
C PHE A 82 -9.49 3.33 -3.59
N CYS A 83 -9.99 3.11 -4.79
CA CYS A 83 -10.95 4.02 -5.43
C CYS A 83 -12.38 3.53 -5.23
N SER A 84 -13.29 4.45 -4.94
CA SER A 84 -14.73 4.19 -4.89
C SER A 84 -15.27 3.76 -6.27
N PRO A 85 -16.39 3.00 -6.32
CA PRO A 85 -17.08 2.72 -7.57
C PRO A 85 -17.31 3.97 -8.41
N GLY A 86 -17.03 3.90 -9.71
CA GLY A 86 -17.18 5.02 -10.65
C GLY A 86 -15.97 5.96 -10.74
N ILE A 87 -14.92 5.73 -9.96
CA ILE A 87 -13.58 6.26 -10.24
C ILE A 87 -12.81 5.18 -10.99
N GLU A 88 -12.29 5.52 -12.16
CA GLU A 88 -11.29 4.67 -12.82
C GLU A 88 -10.01 4.69 -11.98
N CYS A 89 -9.67 3.56 -11.36
CA CYS A 89 -8.38 3.44 -10.71
C CYS A 89 -7.29 3.50 -11.77
N VAL A 90 -6.55 4.59 -11.73
CA VAL A 90 -5.42 4.83 -12.61
C VAL A 90 -4.21 3.98 -12.17
N SER A 91 -3.15 3.97 -12.97
CA SER A 91 -1.98 3.13 -12.69
C SER A 91 -1.28 3.58 -11.42
N ALA A 92 -0.77 2.62 -10.63
CA ALA A 92 0.05 2.92 -9.47
C ALA A 92 1.38 2.17 -9.52
N ARG A 93 2.41 2.76 -8.89
CA ARG A 93 3.73 2.14 -8.77
C ARG A 93 4.37 2.48 -7.42
N LEU A 94 5.27 1.61 -6.98
CA LEU A 94 6.14 1.89 -5.84
C LEU A 94 7.18 2.94 -6.24
N ILE A 95 7.47 3.85 -5.30
CA ILE A 95 8.54 4.85 -5.39
C ILE A 95 9.38 4.81 -4.13
N TRP A 96 10.57 5.40 -4.18
CA TRP A 96 11.51 5.45 -3.05
C TRP A 96 11.95 4.06 -2.55
N THR A 97 11.95 3.08 -3.45
CA THR A 97 12.44 1.72 -3.21
C THR A 97 13.96 1.63 -3.18
N GLU A 98 14.65 2.61 -3.78
CA GLU A 98 16.11 2.64 -3.86
C GLU A 98 16.70 3.53 -2.75
N PRO A 99 17.88 3.19 -2.22
CA PRO A 99 18.58 4.05 -1.30
C PRO A 99 19.12 5.31 -2.02
N PHE A 100 19.31 6.37 -1.25
CA PHE A 100 20.00 7.59 -1.65
C PHE A 100 21.19 7.86 -0.73
N GLN A 101 22.15 8.67 -1.21
CA GLN A 101 23.29 9.12 -0.41
C GLN A 101 23.07 10.56 0.04
N PHE A 102 23.36 10.85 1.31
CA PHE A 102 23.35 12.23 1.78
C PHE A 102 24.44 13.06 1.12
N ALA A 103 24.20 14.37 0.99
CA ALA A 103 25.14 15.30 0.34
C ALA A 103 26.50 15.40 1.06
N ASP A 104 26.53 15.12 2.36
CA ASP A 104 27.75 15.06 3.18
C ASP A 104 28.49 13.71 3.09
N GLY A 105 27.95 12.76 2.31
CA GLY A 105 28.51 11.44 2.11
C GLY A 105 28.23 10.43 3.24
N SER A 106 27.38 10.74 4.22
CA SER A 106 27.15 9.94 5.44
C SER A 106 26.43 8.58 5.28
N GLY A 107 26.60 7.91 4.14
CA GLY A 107 26.10 6.56 3.88
C GLY A 107 24.82 6.52 3.03
N LEU A 108 24.37 5.30 2.73
CA LEU A 108 23.14 5.03 1.97
C LEU A 108 21.94 4.95 2.91
N TRP A 109 20.85 5.61 2.55
CA TRP A 109 19.63 5.75 3.34
C TRP A 109 18.37 5.57 2.50
N HIS A 110 17.27 5.18 3.14
CA HIS A 110 15.93 5.27 2.53
C HIS A 110 15.13 6.39 3.20
N PRO A 111 14.13 7.00 2.51
CA PRO A 111 13.33 8.07 3.10
C PRO A 111 12.41 7.58 4.22
N SER A 112 12.02 6.31 4.17
CA SER A 112 11.18 5.62 5.14
C SER A 112 11.49 4.13 5.08
N ASP A 113 11.11 3.40 6.12
CA ASP A 113 11.03 1.96 6.15
C ASP A 113 9.93 1.37 5.24
N HIS A 114 9.03 2.21 4.75
CA HIS A 114 8.04 1.89 3.74
C HIS A 114 8.36 2.59 2.41
N ALA A 115 8.10 1.91 1.29
CA ALA A 115 8.09 2.50 -0.04
C ALA A 115 6.84 3.38 -0.21
N GLY A 116 6.98 4.48 -0.95
CA GLY A 116 5.85 5.32 -1.31
C GLY A 116 5.01 4.71 -2.44
N ILE A 117 3.76 5.13 -2.55
CA ILE A 117 2.88 4.77 -3.68
C ILE A 117 2.59 6.02 -4.50
N GLU A 118 2.95 6.00 -5.77
CA GLU A 118 2.60 7.04 -6.74
C GLU A 118 1.43 6.56 -7.60
N ILE A 119 0.34 7.33 -7.61
CA ILE A 119 -0.87 7.09 -8.41
C ILE A 119 -0.84 8.07 -9.60
N ARG A 120 -1.01 7.57 -10.83
CA ARG A 120 -0.90 8.32 -12.10
C ARG A 120 -2.06 8.09 -13.04
#